data_AF-A0A2N2CJC9-F1
#
_entry.id   AF-A0A2N2CJC9-F1
#
_cell.length_a   1.000
_cell.length_b   1.000
_cell.length_c   1.000
_cell.angle_alpha   90.00
_cell.angle_beta   90.00
_cell.angle_gamma   90.00
#
_symmetry.space_group_name_H-M   'P 1'
#
loop_
_entity.id
_entity.type
_entity.pdbx_description
1 polymer ?
#
loop_
_entity_poly.entity_id
_entity_poly.type
_entity_poly.pdbx_seq_one_letter_code
_entity_poly.pdbx_strand_id
1 'polypeptide(L)'
;MISDEITEFSRTFHDEIRAEAHAFEALREEVFVQKMGDILEDYGEIETLVPCSYRASGMKVDGYCYDDEFKDFILVASYFLDEIEPSKSKVTNSDVSREMKRITTFLEKCLKGA
;
A
#
# COMPACT_ATOMS: atom_id res chain seq x y z
N MET A 1 6.05 16.41 18.32
CA MET A 1 4.66 16.34 18.79
C MET A 1 3.83 15.99 17.55
N ILE A 2 3.01 14.94 17.60
CA ILE A 2 2.15 14.60 16.46
C ILE A 2 1.00 15.61 16.46
N SER A 3 0.68 16.17 15.29
CA SER A 3 -0.40 17.16 15.16
C SER A 3 -1.75 16.51 15.49
N ASP A 4 -2.68 17.29 16.06
CA ASP A 4 -4.06 16.85 16.30
C ASP A 4 -4.73 16.45 14.97
N GLU A 5 -4.43 17.16 13.88
CA GLU A 5 -4.92 16.85 12.52
C GLU A 5 -4.50 15.45 12.05
N ILE A 6 -3.24 15.06 12.26
CA ILE A 6 -2.75 13.71 11.88
C ILE A 6 -3.41 12.63 12.72
N THR A 7 -3.70 12.94 13.99
CA THR A 7 -4.38 12.02 14.89
C THR A 7 -5.82 11.81 14.47
N GLU A 8 -6.53 12.88 14.10
CA GLU A 8 -7.90 12.81 13.59
C GLU A 8 -7.97 12.10 12.23
N PHE A 9 -7.04 12.40 11.33
CA PHE A 9 -6.90 11.70 10.05
C PHE A 9 -6.70 10.20 10.27
N SER A 10 -5.74 9.81 11.12
CA SER A 10 -5.46 8.39 11.41
C SER A 10 -6.71 7.66 11.91
N ARG A 11 -7.48 8.28 12.82
CA ARG A 11 -8.72 7.70 13.34
C ARG A 11 -9.75 7.50 12.23
N THR A 12 -10.04 8.56 11.47
CA THR A 12 -11.04 8.55 10.40
C THR A 12 -10.67 7.52 9.34
N PHE A 13 -9.42 7.51 8.90
CA PHE A 13 -8.92 6.62 7.87
C PHE A 13 -9.01 5.14 8.27
N HIS A 14 -8.63 4.80 9.51
CA HIS A 14 -8.78 3.42 10.01
C HIS A 14 -10.24 3.00 10.17
N ASP A 15 -11.11 3.90 10.62
CA ASP A 15 -12.54 3.60 10.79
C ASP A 15 -13.21 3.35 9.42
N GLU A 16 -12.86 4.14 8.41
CA GLU A 16 -13.29 3.90 7.03
C GLU A 16 -12.79 2.55 6.50
N ILE A 17 -11.50 2.25 6.65
CA ILE A 17 -10.93 0.96 6.22
C ILE A 17 -11.67 -0.20 6.88
N ARG A 18 -11.98 -0.11 8.18
CA ARG A 18 -12.70 -1.16 8.91
C ARG A 18 -14.14 -1.29 8.46
N ALA A 19 -14.84 -0.18 8.26
CA ALA A 19 -16.23 -0.18 7.82
C ALA A 19 -16.36 -0.78 6.42
N GLU A 20 -15.47 -0.38 5.51
CA GLU A 20 -15.47 -0.84 4.12
C GLU A 20 -15.03 -2.30 4.00
N ALA A 21 -13.96 -2.70 4.70
CA ALA A 21 -13.55 -4.10 4.75
C ALA A 21 -14.66 -5.01 5.28
N HIS A 22 -15.43 -4.56 6.28
CA HIS A 22 -16.58 -5.28 6.79
C HIS A 22 -17.73 -5.33 5.77
N ALA A 23 -18.02 -4.22 5.09
CA ALA A 23 -19.12 -4.13 4.12
C ALA A 23 -18.90 -5.02 2.88
N PHE A 24 -17.65 -5.16 2.44
CA PHE A 24 -17.29 -5.91 1.23
C PHE A 24 -16.67 -7.29 1.52
N GLU A 25 -16.64 -7.72 2.78
CA GLU A 25 -15.97 -8.96 3.22
C GLU A 25 -14.50 -9.05 2.71
N ALA A 26 -13.82 -7.91 2.64
CA ALA A 26 -12.46 -7.78 2.12
C ALA A 26 -11.42 -7.73 3.25
N LEU A 27 -10.15 -7.95 2.91
CA LEU A 27 -9.07 -7.74 3.88
C LEU A 27 -8.86 -6.24 4.09
N ARG A 28 -8.66 -5.82 5.35
CA ARG A 28 -8.37 -4.41 5.70
C ARG A 28 -7.18 -3.85 4.92
N GLU A 29 -6.17 -4.68 4.68
CA GLU A 29 -4.99 -4.28 3.90
C GLU A 29 -5.33 -4.03 2.43
N GLU A 30 -6.26 -4.77 1.83
CA GLU A 30 -6.69 -4.56 0.44
C GLU A 30 -7.45 -3.23 0.30
N VAL A 31 -8.34 -2.93 1.26
CA VAL A 31 -9.02 -1.63 1.32
C VAL A 31 -8.04 -0.49 1.56
N PHE A 32 -7.05 -0.68 2.43
CA PHE A 32 -5.97 0.28 2.65
C PHE A 32 -5.21 0.58 1.35
N VAL A 33 -4.86 -0.45 0.59
CA VAL A 33 -4.15 -0.31 -0.69
C VAL A 33 -4.98 0.51 -1.68
N GLN A 34 -6.27 0.21 -1.83
CA GLN A 34 -7.15 0.97 -2.72
C GLN A 34 -7.24 2.44 -2.31
N LYS A 35 -7.58 2.70 -1.04
CA LYS A 35 -7.72 4.09 -0.54
C LYS A 35 -6.42 4.88 -0.64
N MET A 36 -5.27 4.26 -0.34
CA MET A 36 -3.98 4.92 -0.52
C MET A 36 -3.67 5.15 -1.99
N GLY A 37 -4.06 4.23 -2.88
CA GLY A 37 -3.99 4.41 -4.33
C GLY A 37 -4.76 5.63 -4.79
N ASP A 38 -6.02 5.75 -4.38
CA ASP A 38 -6.88 6.89 -4.71
C ASP A 38 -6.27 8.21 -4.23
N ILE A 39 -5.70 8.24 -3.00
CA ILE A 39 -4.98 9.41 -2.50
C ILE A 39 -3.76 9.72 -3.39
N LEU A 40 -2.94 8.73 -3.73
CA LEU A 40 -1.75 8.99 -4.55
C LEU A 40 -2.11 9.46 -5.97
N GLU A 41 -3.20 8.94 -6.54
CA GLU A 41 -3.75 9.38 -7.83
C GLU A 41 -4.27 10.82 -7.76
N ASP A 42 -5.02 11.19 -6.72
CA ASP A 42 -5.52 12.56 -6.51
C ASP A 42 -4.39 13.60 -6.40
N TYR A 43 -3.23 13.19 -5.88
CA TYR A 43 -2.03 14.03 -5.79
C TYR A 43 -1.12 13.96 -7.03
N GLY A 44 -1.45 13.12 -8.02
CA GLY A 44 -0.67 12.94 -9.24
C GLY A 44 0.67 12.22 -9.02
N GLU A 45 0.79 11.44 -7.95
CA GLU A 45 2.00 10.64 -7.67
C GLU A 45 2.01 9.32 -8.47
N ILE A 46 0.83 8.81 -8.81
CA ILE A 46 0.63 7.65 -9.66
C ILE A 46 -0.56 7.87 -10.59
N GLU A 47 -0.60 7.13 -11.69
CA GLU A 47 -1.84 6.91 -12.45
C GLU A 47 -2.78 5.94 -11.72
N THR A 48 -3.94 5.63 -12.31
CA THR A 48 -4.93 4.73 -11.73
C THR A 48 -4.33 3.41 -11.24
N LEU A 49 -4.38 3.20 -9.92
CA LEU A 49 -3.91 1.99 -9.27
C LEU A 49 -4.81 0.80 -9.64
N VAL A 50 -4.21 -0.25 -10.17
CA VAL A 50 -4.86 -1.55 -10.33
C VAL A 50 -4.49 -2.45 -9.15
N PRO A 51 -5.43 -2.76 -8.24
CA PRO A 51 -5.14 -3.62 -7.09
C PRO A 51 -4.84 -5.06 -7.55
N CYS A 52 -3.85 -5.69 -6.93
CA CYS A 52 -3.57 -7.11 -7.14
C CYS A 52 -3.01 -7.74 -5.85
N SER A 53 -3.61 -8.80 -5.34
CA SER A 53 -3.18 -9.42 -4.07
C SER A 53 -2.21 -10.59 -4.34
N TYR A 54 -1.00 -10.30 -4.83
CA TYR A 54 0.00 -11.35 -5.09
C TYR A 54 0.93 -11.56 -3.90
N ARG A 55 1.04 -12.81 -3.43
CA ARG A 55 1.96 -13.18 -2.35
C ARG A 55 2.59 -14.55 -2.58
N ALA A 56 3.90 -14.61 -2.41
CA ALA A 56 4.67 -15.85 -2.43
C ALA A 56 5.83 -15.76 -1.42
N SER A 57 6.61 -16.84 -1.28
CA SER A 57 7.73 -16.87 -0.33
C SER A 57 8.73 -15.75 -0.62
N GLY A 58 8.75 -14.73 0.25
CA GLY A 58 9.62 -13.57 0.12
C GLY A 58 9.23 -12.55 -0.96
N MET A 59 8.02 -12.64 -1.52
CA MET A 59 7.53 -11.75 -2.58
C MET A 59 6.12 -11.27 -2.26
N LYS A 60 5.85 -10.00 -2.58
CA LYS A 60 4.56 -9.35 -2.36
C LYS A 60 4.40 -8.23 -3.38
N VAL A 61 3.22 -8.17 -3.99
CA VAL A 61 2.74 -7.04 -4.80
C VAL A 61 1.27 -6.89 -4.44
N ASP A 62 0.87 -5.67 -4.08
CA ASP A 62 -0.49 -5.32 -3.67
C ASP A 62 -1.23 -4.51 -4.75
N GLY A 63 -0.51 -4.00 -5.73
CA GLY A 63 -1.06 -3.35 -6.91
C GLY A 63 0.01 -2.91 -7.89
N TYR A 64 -0.42 -2.36 -9.01
CA TYR A 64 0.45 -1.79 -10.02
C TYR A 64 -0.27 -0.65 -10.76
N CYS A 65 0.50 0.25 -11.37
CA CYS A 65 -0.02 1.20 -12.34
C CYS A 65 0.98 1.37 -13.49
N TYR A 66 0.49 1.85 -14.61
CA TYR A 66 1.29 2.12 -15.80
C TYR A 66 1.08 3.56 -16.22
N ASP A 67 2.16 4.32 -16.26
CA ASP A 67 2.14 5.68 -16.74
C ASP A 67 2.29 5.69 -18.26
N ASP A 68 1.23 6.07 -18.97
CA ASP A 68 1.27 6.12 -20.42
C ASP A 68 2.05 7.33 -20.94
N GLU A 69 2.22 8.41 -20.17
CA GLU A 69 2.99 9.59 -20.56
C GLU A 69 4.51 9.31 -20.44
N PHE A 70 4.96 8.85 -19.27
CA PHE A 70 6.37 8.59 -18.99
C PHE A 70 6.83 7.18 -19.36
N LYS A 71 5.88 6.30 -19.74
CA LYS A 71 6.13 4.90 -20.11
C LYS A 71 6.80 4.10 -18.99
N ASP A 72 6.52 4.45 -17.74
CA ASP A 72 7.01 3.71 -16.58
C ASP A 72 5.95 2.75 -16.03
N PHE A 73 6.43 1.75 -15.29
CA PHE A 73 5.58 0.74 -14.67
C PHE A 73 5.90 0.68 -13.19
N ILE A 74 4.90 0.97 -12.37
CA ILE A 74 5.04 1.11 -10.93
C ILE A 74 4.42 -0.12 -10.28
N LEU A 75 5.20 -0.77 -9.42
CA LEU A 75 4.73 -1.83 -8.56
C LEU A 75 4.52 -1.26 -7.15
N VAL A 76 3.40 -1.64 -6.53
CA VAL A 76 3.05 -1.20 -5.18
C VAL A 76 3.10 -2.39 -4.22
N ALA A 77 3.72 -2.17 -3.07
CA ALA A 77 3.65 -3.08 -1.92
C ALA A 77 3.30 -2.28 -0.67
N SER A 78 2.25 -2.69 0.04
CA SER A 78 1.82 -2.07 1.28
C SER A 78 2.59 -2.59 2.48
N TYR A 79 2.78 -1.71 3.45
CA TYR A 79 3.09 -2.06 4.83
C TYR A 79 1.99 -1.50 5.73
N PHE A 80 0.93 -2.29 5.91
CA PHE A 80 -0.21 -1.87 6.71
C PHE A 80 -0.03 -2.25 8.18
N LEU A 81 -0.14 -1.25 9.06
CA LEU A 81 -0.19 -1.43 10.51
C LEU A 81 -1.60 -1.06 10.98
N ASP A 82 -2.36 -2.03 11.50
CA ASP A 82 -3.70 -1.79 12.06
C ASP A 82 -3.58 -1.20 13.48
N GLU A 83 -2.96 -0.03 13.57
CA GLU A 83 -2.71 0.73 14.80
C GLU A 83 -3.12 2.19 14.58
N ILE A 84 -4.17 2.60 15.29
CA ILE A 84 -4.79 3.91 15.12
C ILE A 84 -3.91 5.02 15.71
N GLU A 85 -3.17 4.74 16.78
CA GLU A 85 -2.35 5.74 17.45
C GLU A 85 -1.03 5.96 16.71
N PRO A 86 -0.81 7.14 16.09
CA PRO A 86 0.37 7.37 15.26
C PRO A 86 1.71 7.25 16.02
N SER A 87 1.67 7.42 17.35
CA SER A 87 2.83 7.27 18.23
C SER A 87 3.31 5.82 18.38
N LYS A 88 2.41 4.85 18.15
CA LYS A 88 2.65 3.40 18.23
C LYS A 88 2.90 2.78 16.86
N SER A 89 2.46 3.42 15.77
CA SER A 89 2.59 2.94 14.39
C SER A 89 3.90 3.39 13.72
N LYS A 90 5.05 3.12 14.34
CA LYS A 90 6.36 3.51 13.78
C LYS A 90 6.80 2.56 12.67
N VAL A 91 7.11 3.12 11.50
CA VAL A 91 7.74 2.39 10.39
C VAL A 91 9.25 2.50 10.52
N THR A 92 9.94 1.37 10.54
CA THR A 92 11.40 1.33 10.65
C THR A 92 12.06 1.20 9.28
N ASN A 93 13.35 1.56 9.18
CA ASN A 93 14.13 1.32 7.96
C ASN A 93 14.18 -0.17 7.57
N SER A 94 14.14 -1.08 8.55
CA SER A 94 14.07 -2.51 8.31
C SER A 94 12.74 -2.94 7.68
N ASP A 95 11.63 -2.29 8.05
CA ASP A 95 10.32 -2.58 7.45
C ASP A 95 10.29 -2.14 5.99
N VAL A 96 10.72 -0.90 5.71
CA VAL A 96 10.85 -0.39 4.33
C VAL A 96 11.77 -1.28 3.51
N SER A 97 12.97 -1.61 4.02
CA SER A 97 13.93 -2.46 3.31
C SER A 97 13.36 -3.86 3.02
N ARG A 98 12.54 -4.40 3.94
CA ARG A 98 11.89 -5.70 3.77
C ARG A 98 10.84 -5.66 2.65
N GLU A 99 9.98 -4.64 2.62
CA GLU A 99 8.95 -4.53 1.58
C GLU A 99 9.56 -4.23 0.21
N MET A 100 10.58 -3.35 0.15
CA MET A 100 11.34 -3.13 -1.08
C MET A 100 12.01 -4.41 -1.58
N LYS A 101 12.59 -5.23 -0.69
CA LYS A 101 13.17 -6.51 -1.09
C LYS A 101 12.14 -7.47 -1.66
N ARG A 102 10.91 -7.47 -1.13
CA ARG A 102 9.82 -8.33 -1.63
C ARG A 102 9.42 -7.96 -3.05
N ILE A 103 9.31 -6.67 -3.33
CA ILE A 103 8.90 -6.17 -4.66
C ILE A 103 10.02 -6.36 -5.70
N THR A 104 11.28 -6.11 -5.33
CA THR A 104 12.40 -6.32 -6.25
C THR A 104 12.62 -7.80 -6.54
N THR A 105 12.48 -8.68 -5.54
CA THR A 105 12.56 -10.14 -5.75
C THR A 105 11.47 -10.61 -6.72
N PHE A 106 10.24 -10.08 -6.60
CA PHE A 106 9.16 -10.37 -7.55
C PHE A 106 9.54 -9.96 -8.97
N LEU A 107 9.93 -8.70 -9.17
CA LEU A 107 10.30 -8.18 -10.48
C LEU A 107 11.45 -8.97 -11.12
N GLU A 108 12.49 -9.27 -10.33
CA GLU A 108 13.64 -10.07 -10.79
C GLU A 108 13.23 -11.47 -11.27
N LYS A 109 12.23 -12.11 -10.67
CA LYS A 109 11.73 -13.41 -11.12
C LYS A 109 10.91 -13.30 -12.39
N CYS A 110 10.02 -12.32 -12.48
CA CYS A 110 9.24 -12.05 -13.69
C CYS A 110 10.16 -11.82 -14.90
N LEU A 111 11.22 -11.03 -14.74
CA LEU A 111 12.20 -10.77 -15.79
C LEU A 111 13.00 -12.01 -16.22
N LYS A 112 13.08 -13.03 -15.36
CA LYS A 112 13.71 -14.33 -15.66
C LYS A 112 12.73 -15.37 -16.20
N GLY A 113 11.43 -15.05 -16.26
CA GLY A 113 10.37 -15.98 -16.66
C GLY A 113 10.17 -17.13 -15.66
N ALA A 114 10.46 -16.91 -14.38
CA ALA A 114 10.47 -17.92 -13.32
C ALA A 114 9.37 -17.73 -12.27
#